data_AF-A0A938ZE62-F1
#
_entry.id   AF-A0A938ZE62-F1
#
_cell.length_a   1.000
_cell.length_b   1.000
_cell.length_c   1.000
_cell.angle_alpha   90.00
_cell.angle_beta   90.00
_cell.angle_gamma   90.00
#
_symmetry.space_group_name_H-M   'P 1'
#
loop_
_entity.id
_entity.type
_entity.pdbx_description
1 polymer ?
#
loop_
_entity_poly.entity_id
_entity_poly.type
_entity_poly.pdbx_seq_one_letter_code
_entity_poly.pdbx_strand_id
1 'polypeptide(L)'
;MTIIPDEALVVRGGRNRPEDIRRAIGTHPSGITGISVECAVGLSVAELASSIPHGQIGVITVGEVRQAGGDVIRTSGRSANHATLRGLNPQQISQLLTPTVPNPAK
;
A
#
# COMPACT_ATOMS: atom_id res chain seq x y z
N MET A 1 18.68 -6.39 -4.33
CA MET A 1 17.34 -5.86 -4.02
C MET A 1 16.38 -7.03 -4.01
N THR A 2 15.69 -7.28 -2.90
CA THR A 2 14.72 -8.37 -2.82
C THR A 2 13.44 -7.91 -3.51
N ILE A 3 13.09 -8.57 -4.62
CA ILE A 3 11.85 -8.31 -5.35
C ILE A 3 10.70 -8.89 -4.53
N ILE A 4 9.66 -8.09 -4.28
CA ILE A 4 8.43 -8.58 -3.66
C ILE A 4 7.64 -9.35 -4.73
N PRO A 5 7.20 -10.60 -4.48
CA PRO A 5 6.40 -11.38 -5.43
C PRO A 5 5.09 -10.70 -5.80
N ASP A 6 4.56 -11.00 -7.00
CA ASP A 6 3.35 -10.36 -7.54
C ASP A 6 2.10 -10.71 -6.73
N GLU A 7 2.06 -11.92 -6.17
CA GLU A 7 0.96 -12.41 -5.32
C GLU A 7 0.92 -11.78 -3.93
N ALA A 8 1.94 -10.99 -3.56
CA ALA A 8 1.94 -10.33 -2.26
C ALA A 8 0.78 -9.34 -2.17
N LEU A 9 0.05 -9.41 -1.05
CA LEU A 9 -0.99 -8.44 -0.75
C LEU A 9 -0.36 -7.09 -0.44
N VAL A 10 -1.06 -6.02 -0.79
CA VAL A 10 -0.73 -4.63 -0.53
C VAL A 10 -1.94 -3.99 0.14
N VAL A 11 -1.76 -3.52 1.37
CA VAL A 11 -2.83 -2.95 2.18
C VAL A 11 -2.50 -1.51 2.54
N ARG A 12 -3.47 -0.61 2.34
CA ARG A 12 -3.34 0.79 2.77
C ARG A 12 -4.57 1.28 3.51
N GLY A 13 -4.34 1.88 4.67
CA GLY A 13 -5.37 2.56 5.45
C GLY A 13 -5.83 3.89 4.88
N GLY A 14 -7.10 4.18 5.11
CA GLY A 14 -7.77 5.42 4.72
C GLY A 14 -8.86 5.16 3.69
N ARG A 15 -9.49 6.25 3.24
CA ARG A 15 -10.51 6.21 2.17
C ARG A 15 -9.91 6.14 0.77
N ASN A 16 -8.59 6.32 0.66
CA ASN A 16 -7.82 6.25 -0.58
C ASN A 16 -8.40 7.08 -1.73
N ARG A 17 -8.99 8.24 -1.43
CA ARG A 17 -9.46 9.21 -2.45
C ARG A 17 -8.26 9.90 -3.11
N PRO A 18 -8.37 10.41 -4.34
CA PRO A 18 -7.23 11.04 -5.02
C PRO A 18 -6.58 12.18 -4.21
N GLU A 19 -7.37 12.99 -3.51
CA GLU A 19 -6.89 14.06 -2.64
C GLU A 19 -6.17 13.55 -1.38
N ASP A 20 -6.59 12.41 -0.83
CA ASP A 20 -5.95 11.77 0.31
C ASP A 20 -4.62 11.14 -0.10
N ILE A 21 -4.59 10.48 -1.26
CA ILE A 21 -3.37 9.93 -1.85
C ILE A 21 -2.38 11.05 -2.15
N ARG A 22 -2.82 12.16 -2.76
CA ARG A 22 -1.95 13.31 -3.05
C ARG A 22 -1.28 13.85 -1.80
N ARG A 23 -2.00 13.97 -0.68
CA ARG A 23 -1.44 14.40 0.62
C ARG A 23 -0.50 13.37 1.24
N ALA A 24 -0.70 12.08 0.92
CA ALA A 24 0.09 10.99 1.46
C ALA A 24 1.38 10.70 0.67
N ILE A 25 1.53 11.21 -0.55
CA ILE A 25 2.76 11.04 -1.31
C ILE A 25 3.89 11.79 -0.59
N GLY A 26 4.95 11.05 -0.29
CA GLY A 26 6.15 11.58 0.33
C GLY A 26 7.39 10.76 -0.02
N THR A 27 8.55 11.30 0.31
CA THR A 27 9.84 10.62 0.13
C THR A 27 10.22 9.91 1.41
N HIS A 28 10.25 8.59 1.38
CA HIS A 28 10.76 7.76 2.48
C HIS A 28 12.27 8.05 2.70
N PRO A 29 12.81 7.96 3.94
CA PRO A 29 14.24 8.21 4.22
C PRO A 29 15.24 7.41 3.39
N SER A 30 14.83 6.28 2.81
CA SER A 30 15.63 5.50 1.84
C SER A 30 15.61 6.07 0.41
N GLY A 31 15.05 7.27 0.19
CA GLY A 31 14.98 7.95 -1.10
C GLY A 31 13.81 7.54 -2.01
N ILE A 32 12.94 6.62 -1.58
CA ILE A 32 11.81 6.15 -2.40
C ILE A 32 10.61 7.08 -2.23
N THR A 33 10.12 7.67 -3.32
CA THR A 33 8.94 8.53 -3.32
C THR A 33 7.69 7.75 -3.67
N GLY A 34 6.64 7.88 -2.87
CA GLY A 34 5.39 7.14 -3.06
C GLY A 34 4.49 7.24 -1.83
N ILE A 35 3.62 6.25 -1.64
CA ILE A 35 2.79 6.13 -0.44
C ILE A 35 3.16 4.89 0.37
N SER A 36 3.07 5.00 1.69
CA SER A 36 3.27 3.86 2.60
C SER A 36 2.14 2.84 2.47
N VAL A 37 2.51 1.56 2.42
CA VAL A 37 1.61 0.42 2.41
C VAL A 37 2.18 -0.68 3.31
N GLU A 38 1.33 -1.63 3.71
CA GLU A 38 1.76 -2.89 4.33
C GLU A 38 1.72 -3.98 3.26
N CYS A 39 2.77 -4.80 3.16
CA CYS A 39 2.90 -5.77 2.07
C CYS A 39 3.64 -7.05 2.48
N ALA A 40 3.00 -8.20 2.23
CA ALA A 40 3.59 -9.52 2.46
C ALA A 40 2.90 -10.61 1.62
N VAL A 41 3.63 -11.71 1.42
CA VAL A 41 3.08 -12.98 0.92
C VAL A 41 2.63 -13.82 2.12
N GLY A 42 1.51 -14.53 1.98
CA GLY A 42 1.06 -15.53 2.95
C GLY A 42 0.43 -14.99 4.24
N LEU A 43 0.34 -13.66 4.40
CA LEU A 43 -0.41 -13.04 5.49
C LEU A 43 -1.83 -12.67 5.04
N SER A 44 -2.76 -12.74 5.97
CA SER A 44 -4.12 -12.25 5.78
C SER A 44 -4.18 -10.71 5.76
N VAL A 45 -5.29 -10.18 5.21
CA VAL A 45 -5.59 -8.74 5.24
C VAL A 45 -5.63 -8.22 6.68
N ALA A 46 -6.17 -8.99 7.63
CA ALA A 46 -6.26 -8.58 9.04
C ALA A 46 -4.89 -8.48 9.71
N GLU A 47 -3.98 -9.43 9.44
CA GLU A 47 -2.61 -9.37 9.97
C GLU A 47 -1.85 -8.16 9.42
N LEU A 48 -1.95 -7.89 8.11
CA LEU A 48 -1.35 -6.71 7.49
C LEU A 48 -1.96 -5.40 7.99
N ALA A 49 -3.27 -5.38 8.27
CA ALA A 49 -3.96 -4.19 8.74
C ALA A 49 -3.82 -3.91 10.24
N SER A 50 -3.20 -4.81 11.00
CA SER A 50 -3.05 -4.70 12.47
C SER A 50 -2.37 -3.40 12.92
N SER A 51 -1.35 -2.94 12.18
CA SER A 51 -0.61 -1.69 12.43
C SER A 51 -1.31 -0.44 11.89
N ILE A 52 -2.38 -0.59 11.11
CA ILE A 52 -3.07 0.50 10.42
C ILE A 52 -4.13 1.10 11.34
N PRO A 53 -4.05 2.40 11.70
CA PRO A 53 -4.99 3.01 12.64
C PRO A 53 -6.36 3.34 12.04
N HIS A 54 -6.51 3.29 10.72
CA HIS A 54 -7.71 3.71 10.00
C HIS A 54 -8.80 2.62 10.03
N GLY A 55 -10.07 3.03 10.10
CA GLY A 55 -11.23 2.12 10.07
C GLY A 55 -11.60 1.59 8.68
N GLN A 56 -10.93 2.07 7.62
CA GLN A 56 -11.09 1.56 6.25
C GLN A 56 -9.74 1.30 5.62
N ILE A 57 -9.69 0.32 4.72
CA ILE A 57 -8.50 -0.08 3.98
C ILE A 57 -8.81 -0.33 2.50
N GLY A 58 -7.83 -0.07 1.64
CA GLY A 58 -7.77 -0.61 0.28
C GLY A 58 -6.84 -1.82 0.25
N VAL A 59 -7.19 -2.80 -0.56
CA VAL A 59 -6.44 -4.06 -0.73
C VAL A 59 -6.24 -4.29 -2.22
N ILE A 60 -5.01 -4.56 -2.62
CA ILE A 60 -4.58 -4.87 -3.99
C ILE A 60 -3.43 -5.88 -3.91
N THR A 61 -2.94 -6.39 -5.04
CA THR A 61 -1.70 -7.18 -5.12
C THR A 61 -0.56 -6.35 -5.72
N VAL A 62 0.68 -6.81 -5.50
CA VAL A 62 1.86 -6.22 -6.16
C VAL A 62 1.77 -6.37 -7.69
N GLY A 63 1.27 -7.50 -8.18
CA GLY A 63 1.09 -7.76 -9.60
C GLY A 63 0.17 -6.74 -10.27
N GLU A 64 -0.97 -6.43 -9.65
CA GLU A 64 -1.90 -5.40 -10.16
C GLU A 64 -1.28 -3.99 -10.15
N VAL A 65 -0.50 -3.65 -9.11
CA VAL A 65 0.25 -2.39 -9.07
C VAL A 65 1.24 -2.30 -10.25
N ARG A 66 1.96 -3.39 -10.53
CA ARG A 66 2.91 -3.47 -11.65
C ARG A 66 2.23 -3.41 -13.01
N GLN A 67 1.08 -4.08 -13.16
CA GLN A 67 0.26 -3.98 -14.37
C GLN A 67 -0.20 -2.54 -14.65
N ALA A 68 -0.43 -1.74 -13.60
CA ALA A 68 -0.76 -0.32 -13.73
C ALA A 68 0.47 0.58 -14.04
N GLY A 69 1.69 0.02 -14.09
CA GLY A 69 2.94 0.74 -14.32
C GLY A 69 3.65 1.22 -13.04
N GLY A 70 3.21 0.76 -11.88
CA GLY A 70 3.82 1.06 -10.58
C GLY A 70 4.79 -0.02 -10.11
N ASP A 71 5.27 0.12 -8.87
CA ASP A 71 5.96 -0.96 -8.17
C ASP A 71 5.81 -0.79 -6.65
N VAL A 72 6.07 -1.88 -5.91
CA VAL A 72 6.08 -1.89 -4.45
C VAL A 72 7.47 -2.28 -3.96
N ILE A 73 8.12 -1.36 -3.27
CA ILE A 73 9.50 -1.51 -2.79
C ILE A 73 9.50 -1.66 -1.27
N ARG A 74 10.22 -2.66 -0.76
CA ARG A 74 10.40 -2.84 0.69
C ARG A 74 11.15 -1.63 1.26
N THR A 75 10.57 -0.99 2.27
CA THR A 75 11.12 0.20 2.94
C THR A 75 10.87 0.09 4.44
N SER A 76 11.77 0.58 5.29
CA SER A 76 11.56 0.55 6.74
C SER A 76 10.30 1.30 7.17
N GLY A 77 9.67 0.91 8.27
CA GLY A 77 8.52 1.61 8.83
C GLY A 77 8.20 1.11 10.22
N ARG A 78 7.00 1.40 10.73
CA ARG A 78 6.57 0.92 12.05
C ARG A 78 6.38 -0.60 12.10
N SER A 79 6.02 -1.21 10.98
CA SER A 79 5.79 -2.64 10.80
C SER A 79 6.92 -3.27 9.98
N ALA A 80 7.21 -4.55 10.23
CA ALA A 80 8.14 -5.33 9.42
C ALA A 80 7.67 -5.53 7.96
N ASN A 81 6.37 -5.37 7.72
CA ASN A 81 5.74 -5.49 6.41
C ASN A 81 5.63 -4.16 5.67
N HIS A 82 6.17 -3.08 6.24
CA HIS A 82 6.10 -1.77 5.60
C HIS A 82 6.81 -1.77 4.23
N ALA A 83 6.16 -1.15 3.26
CA ALA A 83 6.66 -0.96 1.91
C ALA A 83 6.17 0.39 1.36
N THR A 84 6.73 0.79 0.22
CA THR A 84 6.32 2.01 -0.49
C THR A 84 5.82 1.64 -1.88
N LEU A 85 4.57 1.99 -2.18
CA LEU A 85 4.01 1.95 -3.53
C LEU A 85 4.44 3.22 -4.27
N ARG A 86 5.13 3.06 -5.41
CA ARG A 86 5.69 4.14 -6.22
C ARG A 86 5.28 4.06 -7.70
N GLY A 87 5.55 5.14 -8.44
CA GLY A 87 5.47 5.15 -9.90
C GLY A 87 4.08 5.46 -10.48
N LEU A 88 3.07 5.63 -9.63
CA LEU A 88 1.70 5.94 -10.04
C LEU A 88 1.27 7.33 -9.54
N ASN A 89 0.38 7.97 -10.29
CA ASN A 89 -0.23 9.23 -9.87
C ASN A 89 -1.39 9.01 -8.87
N PRO A 90 -1.88 10.05 -8.18
CA PRO A 90 -2.94 9.88 -7.18
C PRO A 90 -4.23 9.23 -7.68
N GLN A 91 -4.62 9.49 -8.93
CA GLN A 91 -5.83 8.92 -9.52
C GLN A 91 -5.68 7.43 -9.77
N GLN A 92 -4.54 7.00 -10.33
CA GLN A 92 -4.25 5.58 -10.57
C GLN A 92 -4.22 4.80 -9.25
N ILE A 93 -3.54 5.33 -8.23
CA ILE A 93 -3.49 4.65 -6.93
C ILE A 93 -4.87 4.61 -6.26
N SER A 94 -5.64 5.68 -6.37
CA SER A 94 -7.01 5.71 -5.85
C SER A 94 -7.88 4.66 -6.53
N GLN A 95 -7.80 4.53 -7.86
CA GLN A 95 -8.53 3.50 -8.61
C GLN A 95 -8.16 2.07 -8.18
N LEU A 96 -6.89 1.80 -7.88
CA LEU A 96 -6.44 0.49 -7.40
C LEU A 96 -6.89 0.20 -5.96
N LEU A 97 -6.95 1.22 -5.10
CA LEU A 97 -7.23 1.05 -3.67
C LEU A 97 -8.68 1.37 -3.29
N THR A 98 -9.57 1.52 -4.27
CA THR A 98 -11.00 1.75 -4.08
C THR A 98 -11.83 0.77 -4.93
N PRO A 99 -13.01 0.33 -4.46
CA PRO A 99 -13.65 0.70 -3.19
C PRO A 99 -12.88 0.17 -1.98
N THR A 100 -12.90 0.93 -0.88
CA THR A 100 -12.32 0.47 0.38
C THR A 100 -13.28 -0.46 1.11
N VAL A 101 -12.73 -1.33 1.95
CA VAL A 101 -13.49 -2.20 2.85
C VAL A 101 -13.27 -1.78 4.31
N PRO A 102 -14.17 -2.13 5.24
CA PRO A 102 -13.91 -1.99 6.67
C PRO A 102 -12.59 -2.66 7.05
N ASN A 103 -11.80 -2.01 7.91
CA ASN A 103 -10.56 -2.60 8.40
C ASN A 103 -10.89 -3.76 9.36
N PRO A 104 -10.56 -5.03 9.03
CA PRO A 104 -10.88 -6.18 9.88
C PRO A 104 -10.06 -6.24 11.19
N ALA A 105 -9.06 -5.37 11.36
CA ALA A 105 -8.31 -5.22 12.61
C ALA A 105 -8.81 -4.07 13.50
N LYS A 106 -10.02 -3.56 13.24
CA LYS A 106 -10.68 -2.46 13.96
C LYS A 106 -12.12 -2.80 14.29
#